data_AF-A0A1C4WBT4-F1
#
_entry.id   AF-A0A1C4WBT4-F1
#
_cell.length_a   1.000
_cell.length_b   1.000
_cell.length_c   1.000
_cell.angle_alpha   90.00
_cell.angle_beta   90.00
_cell.angle_gamma   90.00
#
_symmetry.space_group_name_H-M   'P 1'
#
loop_
_entity.id
_entity.type
_entity.pdbx_description
1 polymer ?
#
loop_
_entity_poly.entity_id
_entity_poly.type
_entity_poly.pdbx_seq_one_letter_code
_entity_poly.pdbx_strand_id
1 'polypeptide(L)'
;MVTPDSIERDFTLLTAVARYEQLRTRDALAPAFDATSDDDQPYDAEAAPLTRDEALELLALGELIARKAAYGRQLGVRTARATGASWSQIGGALGTSKQSAWETHTRWIDEQAAQQDSDDGWPDAARTPAGV
;
A
#
# COMPACT_ATOMS: atom_id res chain seq x y z
N MET A 1 -6.76 5.25 15.48
CA MET A 1 -5.47 4.53 15.40
C MET A 1 -5.06 4.56 13.94
N VAL A 2 -3.82 4.98 13.63
CA VAL A 2 -3.35 5.07 12.24
C VAL A 2 -3.07 3.66 11.74
N THR A 3 -3.88 3.17 10.82
CA THR A 3 -3.72 1.88 10.14
C THR A 3 -3.74 2.10 8.62
N PRO A 4 -3.16 1.19 7.82
CA PRO A 4 -3.21 1.29 6.35
C PRO A 4 -4.64 1.45 5.83
N ASP A 5 -5.59 0.69 6.40
CA ASP A 5 -6.99 0.73 6.00
C ASP A 5 -7.69 2.05 6.38
N SER A 6 -7.28 2.69 7.49
CA SER A 6 -7.84 3.98 7.89
C SER A 6 -7.35 5.13 7.01
N ILE A 7 -6.09 5.09 6.56
CA ILE A 7 -5.51 6.14 5.71
C ILE A 7 -5.82 5.96 4.23
N GLU A 8 -6.20 4.76 3.79
CA GLU A 8 -6.45 4.47 2.38
C GLU A 8 -7.55 5.35 1.75
N ARG A 9 -8.56 5.74 2.54
CA ARG A 9 -9.66 6.59 2.08
C ARG A 9 -9.28 8.06 1.91
N ASP A 10 -8.28 8.51 2.66
CA ASP A 10 -7.91 9.92 2.75
C ASP A 10 -6.73 10.28 1.83
N PHE A 11 -6.02 9.27 1.31
CA PHE A 11 -4.83 9.47 0.50
C PHE A 11 -4.94 8.88 -0.91
N THR A 12 -4.65 9.72 -1.91
CA THR A 12 -4.20 9.27 -3.23
C THR A 12 -2.77 8.73 -3.15
N LEU A 13 -2.32 7.96 -4.15
CA LEU A 13 -0.92 7.50 -4.20
C LEU A 13 0.07 8.68 -4.15
N LEU A 14 -0.21 9.75 -4.90
CA LEU A 14 0.65 10.94 -4.95
C LEU A 14 0.78 11.60 -3.57
N THR A 15 -0.35 11.82 -2.90
CA THR A 15 -0.37 12.45 -1.58
C THR A 15 0.24 11.55 -0.50
N ALA A 16 0.09 10.23 -0.61
CA ALA A 16 0.72 9.26 0.29
C ALA A 16 2.25 9.31 0.17
N VAL A 17 2.77 9.29 -1.07
CA VAL A 17 4.22 9.40 -1.32
C VAL A 17 4.77 10.72 -0.80
N ALA A 18 4.10 11.84 -1.07
CA ALA A 18 4.55 13.15 -0.59
C ALA A 18 4.67 13.21 0.94
N ARG A 19 3.67 12.69 1.67
CA ARG A 19 3.70 12.64 3.15
C ARG A 19 4.76 11.68 3.67
N TYR A 20 4.92 10.52 3.03
CA TYR A 20 5.95 9.55 3.37
C TYR A 20 7.36 10.14 3.22
N GLU A 21 7.65 10.81 2.10
CA GLU A 21 8.95 11.46 1.86
C GLU A 21 9.22 12.58 2.86
N GLN A 22 8.20 13.34 3.27
CA GLN A 22 8.32 14.36 4.31
C GLN A 22 8.76 13.74 5.65
N LEU A 23 8.04 12.71 6.12
CA LEU A 23 8.35 12.04 7.38
C LEU A 23 9.70 11.33 7.34
N ARG A 24 10.02 10.67 6.22
CA ARG A 24 11.29 9.96 6.04
C ARG A 24 12.48 10.92 5.98
N THR A 25 12.33 12.07 5.35
CA THR A 25 13.36 13.12 5.35
C THR A 25 13.60 13.63 6.76
N ARG A 26 12.54 13.89 7.53
CA ARG A 26 12.68 14.37 8.91
C ARG A 26 13.34 13.34 9.81
N ASP A 27 12.94 12.07 9.69
CA ASP A 27 13.54 10.95 10.43
C ASP A 27 15.04 10.79 10.13
N ALA A 28 15.44 10.95 8.86
CA ALA A 28 16.84 10.85 8.44
C ALA A 28 17.72 12.03 8.90
N LEU A 29 17.11 13.21 9.13
CA LEU A 29 17.80 14.41 9.59
C LEU A 29 17.77 14.57 11.11
N ALA A 30 16.92 13.83 11.81
CA ALA A 30 16.87 13.85 13.25
C ALA A 30 18.19 13.33 13.84
N PRO A 31 18.73 13.97 14.88
CA PRO A 31 19.89 13.45 15.58
C PRO A 31 19.55 12.07 16.14
N ALA A 32 20.54 11.18 16.15
CA ALA A 32 20.38 9.83 16.67
C ALA A 32 19.78 9.90 18.08
N PHE A 33 18.80 9.05 18.35
CA PHE A 33 18.14 8.96 19.65
C PHE A 33 19.15 8.48 20.70
N ASP A 34 19.91 9.41 21.27
CA ASP A 34 20.78 9.14 22.40
C ASP A 34 19.92 9.20 23.66
N ALA A 35 19.59 8.02 24.19
CA ALA A 35 18.83 7.87 25.44
C ALA A 35 19.62 8.31 26.69
N THR A 36 20.84 8.85 26.54
CA THR A 36 21.73 9.27 27.63
C THR A 36 22.12 10.76 27.61
N SER A 37 21.61 11.57 26.68
CA SER A 37 21.93 13.00 26.64
C SER A 37 21.04 13.80 27.60
N ASP A 38 21.67 14.37 28.62
CA ASP A 38 21.11 15.39 29.51
C ASP A 38 21.45 16.75 28.88
N ASP A 39 20.76 17.14 27.80
CA ASP A 39 21.10 18.36 27.04
C ASP A 39 19.89 19.29 26.87
N ASP A 40 19.88 20.35 27.69
CA ASP A 40 18.99 21.52 27.61
C ASP A 40 19.34 22.42 26.40
N GLN A 41 19.49 21.84 25.20
CA GLN A 41 19.63 22.61 23.96
C GLN A 41 18.25 22.77 23.29
N PRO A 42 17.87 23.99 22.86
CA PRO A 42 16.65 24.16 22.07
C PRO A 42 16.86 23.47 20.73
N TYR A 43 16.25 22.29 20.59
CA TYR A 43 16.14 21.60 19.30
C TYR A 43 15.51 22.56 18.28
N ASP A 44 16.16 22.71 17.12
CA ASP A 44 15.45 23.20 15.93
C ASP A 44 14.23 22.29 15.73
N ALA A 45 13.02 22.87 15.75
CA ALA A 45 11.78 22.11 15.70
C ALA A 45 11.66 21.25 14.43
N GLU A 46 12.35 21.65 13.34
CA GLU A 46 12.45 20.85 12.11
C GLU A 46 13.37 19.61 12.24
N ALA A 47 14.29 19.56 13.20
CA ALA A 47 15.23 18.46 13.42
C ALA A 47 14.81 17.52 14.57
N ALA A 48 13.61 17.70 15.13
CA ALA A 48 13.12 16.84 16.19
C ALA A 48 12.87 15.39 15.69
N PRO A 49 13.19 14.35 16.49
CA PRO A 49 12.82 12.98 16.20
C PRO A 49 11.32 12.81 15.94
N LEU A 50 10.93 11.80 15.16
CA LEU A 50 9.51 11.51 14.95
C LEU A 50 8.79 11.23 16.29
N THR A 51 7.60 11.79 16.45
CA THR A 51 6.70 11.32 17.52
C THR A 51 6.28 9.88 17.23
N ARG A 52 5.80 9.18 18.27
CA ARG A 52 5.26 7.82 18.13
C ARG A 52 4.18 7.73 17.04
N ASP A 53 3.29 8.71 16.98
CA ASP A 53 2.18 8.71 16.02
C ASP A 53 2.69 8.92 14.59
N GLU A 54 3.69 9.78 14.39
CA GLU A 54 4.31 10.00 13.08
C GLU A 54 5.15 8.80 12.62
N ALA A 55 5.81 8.09 13.54
CA ALA A 55 6.50 6.84 13.21
C ALA A 55 5.51 5.74 12.78
N LEU A 56 4.36 5.62 13.45
CA LEU A 56 3.29 4.72 13.04
C LEU A 56 2.65 5.16 11.70
N GLU A 57 2.49 6.47 11.49
CA GLU A 57 2.02 7.04 10.23
C GLU A 57 2.98 6.70 9.07
N LEU A 58 4.30 6.83 9.28
CA LEU A 58 5.31 6.49 8.29
C LEU A 58 5.21 5.00 7.87
N LEU A 59 5.04 4.09 8.83
CA LEU A 59 4.84 2.66 8.55
C LEU A 59 3.54 2.40 7.78
N ALA A 60 2.43 3.03 8.21
CA ALA A 60 1.15 2.87 7.53
C ALA A 60 1.18 3.39 6.09
N LEU A 61 1.82 4.54 5.86
CA LEU A 61 2.00 5.12 4.53
C LEU A 61 2.87 4.23 3.62
N GLY A 62 3.96 3.66 4.13
CA GLY A 62 4.80 2.74 3.39
C GLY A 62 4.02 1.50 2.92
N GLU A 63 3.21 0.92 3.79
CA GLU A 63 2.31 -0.19 3.45
C GLU A 63 1.25 0.21 2.42
N LEU A 64 0.61 1.37 2.60
CA LEU A 64 -0.38 1.88 1.63
C LEU A 64 0.22 2.07 0.23
N ILE A 65 1.42 2.66 0.15
CA ILE A 65 2.15 2.86 -1.11
C ILE A 65 2.44 1.51 -1.76
N ALA A 66 2.92 0.52 -0.98
CA ALA A 66 3.19 -0.81 -1.47
C ALA A 66 1.92 -1.48 -2.05
N ARG A 67 0.79 -1.41 -1.33
CA ARG A 67 -0.50 -1.92 -1.80
C ARG A 67 -0.96 -1.26 -3.10
N LYS A 68 -0.98 0.08 -3.15
CA LYS A 68 -1.41 0.81 -4.35
C LYS A 68 -0.48 0.58 -5.54
N ALA A 69 0.83 0.47 -5.31
CA ALA A 69 1.79 0.12 -6.36
C ALA A 69 1.61 -1.33 -6.84
N ALA A 70 1.28 -2.27 -5.95
CA ALA A 70 0.96 -3.65 -6.32
C ALA A 70 -0.30 -3.74 -7.18
N TYR A 71 -1.37 -3.00 -6.85
CA TYR A 71 -2.55 -2.89 -7.71
C TYR A 71 -2.22 -2.29 -9.09
N GLY A 72 -1.47 -1.19 -9.14
CA GLY A 72 -1.03 -0.57 -10.40
C GLY A 72 -0.17 -1.52 -11.27
N ARG A 73 0.66 -2.36 -10.63
CA ARG A 73 1.48 -3.37 -11.32
C ARG A 73 0.62 -4.35 -12.13
N GLN A 74 -0.53 -4.77 -11.62
CA GLN A 74 -1.39 -5.75 -12.30
C GLN A 74 -2.07 -5.16 -13.54
N LEU A 75 -2.49 -3.89 -13.47
CA LEU A 75 -2.95 -3.13 -14.65
C LEU A 75 -1.81 -2.96 -15.68
N GLY A 76 -0.59 -2.72 -15.20
CA GLY A 76 0.61 -2.66 -16.02
C GLY A 76 0.92 -3.99 -16.73
N VAL A 77 0.84 -5.12 -16.01
CA VAL A 77 1.02 -6.47 -16.57
C VAL A 77 -0.05 -6.76 -17.62
N ARG A 78 -1.33 -6.44 -17.36
CA ARG A 78 -2.42 -6.59 -18.33
C ARG A 78 -2.16 -5.78 -19.60
N THR A 79 -1.75 -4.52 -19.45
CA THR A 79 -1.41 -3.64 -20.58
C THR A 79 -0.23 -4.18 -21.37
N ALA A 80 0.85 -4.59 -20.70
CA ALA A 80 2.03 -5.19 -21.34
C ALA A 80 1.66 -6.47 -22.12
N ARG A 81 0.79 -7.31 -21.55
CA ARG A 81 0.27 -8.50 -22.26
C ARG A 81 -0.56 -8.12 -23.48
N ALA A 82 -1.44 -7.11 -23.37
CA ALA A 82 -2.25 -6.63 -24.48
C ALA A 82 -1.42 -6.03 -25.62
N THR A 83 -0.26 -5.44 -25.31
CA THR A 83 0.69 -4.93 -26.31
C THR A 83 1.68 -6.00 -26.81
N GLY A 84 1.49 -7.27 -26.45
CA GLY A 84 2.28 -8.40 -26.97
C GLY A 84 3.55 -8.76 -26.19
N ALA A 85 3.79 -8.17 -25.01
CA ALA A 85 4.95 -8.54 -24.20
C ALA A 85 4.86 -10.00 -23.71
N SER A 86 5.96 -10.73 -23.81
CA SER A 86 6.09 -12.08 -23.27
C SER A 86 6.26 -12.06 -21.75
N TRP A 87 5.92 -13.18 -21.09
CA TRP A 87 6.15 -13.34 -19.65
C TRP A 87 7.62 -13.23 -19.24
N SER A 88 8.55 -13.56 -20.14
CA SER A 88 9.99 -13.38 -19.88
C SER A 88 10.36 -11.89 -19.84
N GLN A 89 9.82 -11.07 -20.75
CA GLN A 89 10.04 -9.62 -20.75
C GLN A 89 9.38 -8.96 -19.53
N ILE A 90 8.18 -9.39 -19.16
CA ILE A 90 7.48 -8.93 -17.96
C ILE A 90 8.28 -9.30 -16.70
N GLY A 91 8.73 -10.55 -16.59
CA GLY A 91 9.59 -10.98 -15.49
C GLY A 91 10.86 -10.13 -15.39
N GLY A 92 11.54 -9.90 -16.52
CA GLY A 92 12.72 -9.03 -16.58
C GLY A 92 12.43 -7.59 -16.09
N ALA A 93 11.33 -6.99 -16.54
CA ALA A 93 10.94 -5.64 -16.10
C ALA A 93 10.58 -5.55 -14.61
N LEU A 94 10.06 -6.65 -14.04
CA LEU A 94 9.73 -6.75 -12.61
C LEU A 94 10.91 -7.22 -11.74
N GLY A 95 12.07 -7.53 -12.33
CA GLY A 95 13.21 -8.10 -11.61
C GLY A 95 12.96 -9.51 -11.05
N THR A 96 12.10 -10.30 -11.70
CA THR A 96 11.72 -11.65 -11.25
C THR A 96 11.76 -12.66 -12.39
N SER A 97 11.56 -13.94 -12.08
CA SER A 97 11.53 -14.99 -13.09
C SER A 97 10.23 -14.94 -13.92
N LYS A 98 10.27 -15.48 -15.14
CA LYS A 98 9.07 -15.68 -15.98
C LYS A 98 7.94 -16.38 -15.19
N GLN A 99 8.30 -17.43 -14.45
CA GLN A 99 7.34 -18.25 -13.70
C GLN A 99 6.72 -17.45 -12.55
N SER A 100 7.55 -16.76 -11.78
CA SER A 100 7.10 -15.90 -10.66
C SER A 100 6.18 -14.78 -11.14
N ALA A 101 6.47 -14.16 -12.28
CA ALA A 101 5.62 -13.15 -12.89
C ALA A 101 4.24 -13.70 -13.28
N TRP A 102 4.19 -14.89 -13.86
CA TRP A 102 2.94 -15.54 -14.24
C TRP A 102 2.12 -15.99 -13.03
N GLU A 103 2.74 -16.63 -12.03
CA GLU A 103 2.08 -17.09 -10.81
C GLU A 103 1.50 -15.92 -10.00
N THR A 104 2.28 -14.84 -9.85
CA THR A 104 1.83 -13.64 -9.13
C THR A 104 0.64 -12.98 -9.83
N HIS A 105 0.63 -12.95 -11.17
CA HIS A 105 -0.51 -12.42 -11.92
C HIS A 105 -1.74 -13.31 -11.80
N THR A 106 -1.56 -14.63 -11.89
CA THR A 106 -2.67 -15.60 -11.80
C THR A 106 -3.34 -15.55 -10.42
N ARG A 107 -2.54 -15.56 -9.35
CA ARG A 107 -3.07 -15.44 -7.98
C ARG A 107 -3.88 -14.16 -7.77
N TRP A 108 -3.43 -13.05 -8.36
CA TRP A 108 -4.18 -11.79 -8.29
C TRP A 108 -5.52 -11.85 -9.03
N ILE A 109 -5.60 -12.52 -10.19
CA ILE A 109 -6.88 -12.74 -10.87
C ILE A 109 -7.83 -13.55 -9.98
N ASP A 110 -7.33 -14.60 -9.33
CA ASP A 110 -8.12 -15.45 -8.44
C ASP A 110 -8.63 -14.66 -7.21
N GLU A 111 -7.79 -13.80 -6.62
CA GLU A 111 -8.17 -12.90 -5.52
C GLU A 111 -9.23 -11.87 -5.92
N GLN A 112 -9.16 -11.34 -7.16
CA GLN A 112 -10.17 -10.43 -7.69
C GLN A 112 -11.51 -11.13 -7.93
N ALA A 113 -11.50 -12.36 -8.46
CA ALA A 113 -12.72 -13.14 -8.63
C ALA A 113 -13.41 -13.42 -7.28
N ALA A 114 -12.63 -13.78 -6.26
CA ALA A 114 -13.14 -14.00 -4.90
C ALA A 114 -13.72 -12.72 -4.26
N GLN A 115 -13.13 -11.55 -4.53
CA GLN A 115 -13.65 -10.26 -4.04
C GLN A 115 -14.96 -9.86 -4.73
N GLN A 116 -15.09 -10.07 -6.04
CA GLN A 116 -16.33 -9.82 -6.78
C GLN A 116 -17.49 -10.68 -6.28
N ASP A 117 -17.24 -11.98 -6.05
CA ASP A 117 -18.24 -12.90 -5.49
C ASP A 117 -18.69 -12.49 -4.07
N SER A 118 -17.81 -11.85 -3.30
CA SER A 118 -18.14 -11.36 -1.95
C SER A 118 -18.93 -10.04 -1.94
N ASP A 119 -18.77 -9.21 -2.96
CA ASP A 119 -19.44 -7.90 -3.09
C ASP A 119 -20.82 -8.03 -3.78
N ASP A 120 -21.00 -9.03 -4.65
CA ASP A 120 -22.28 -9.41 -5.27
C ASP A 120 -23.21 -10.22 -4.33
N GLY A 121 -22.85 -10.35 -3.05
CA GLY A 121 -23.66 -10.95 -1.99
C GLY A 121 -24.93 -10.15 -1.69
N TRP A 122 -25.88 -10.15 -2.61
CA TRP A 122 -27.22 -9.62 -2.41
C TRP A 122 -27.88 -10.28 -1.20
N PRO A 123 -28.43 -9.52 -0.23
CA PRO A 123 -29.06 -10.11 0.94
C PRO A 123 -30.30 -10.91 0.53
N ASP A 124 -30.25 -12.21 0.81
CA ASP A 124 -31.36 -13.17 0.71
C ASP A 124 -32.44 -12.85 1.77
N ALA A 125 -33.22 -11.78 1.53
CA ALA A 125 -34.29 -11.37 2.45
C ALA A 125 -35.60 -10.96 1.74
N ALA A 126 -35.79 -11.30 0.46
CA ALA A 126 -36.97 -10.89 -0.30
C ALA A 126 -37.73 -12.04 -0.99
N ARG A 127 -37.70 -13.25 -0.43
CA ARG A 127 -38.60 -14.32 -0.89
C ARG A 127 -39.29 -15.02 0.28
N THR A 128 -40.20 -14.29 0.92
CA THR A 128 -41.27 -14.94 1.69
C THR A 128 -42.42 -15.22 0.70
N PRO A 129 -42.72 -16.48 0.34
CA PRO A 129 -43.96 -16.80 -0.35
C PRO A 129 -45.14 -16.71 0.64
N ALA A 130 -46.28 -16.30 0.10
CA ALA A 130 -47.53 -16.07 0.80
C ALA A 130 -47.96 -17.20 1.76
N GLY A 131 -48.54 -16.82 2.91
CA GLY A 131 -49.24 -17.71 3.83
C GLY A 131 -50.54 -17.06 4.30
N VAL A 132 -51.63 -17.66 3.82
CA VAL A 132 -53.07 -17.61 4.16
C VAL A 132 -53.48 -16.95 5.47
#